data_AF-W9H969-F1
#
_entry.id   AF-W9H969-F1
#
_cell.length_a   1.000
_cell.length_b   1.000
_cell.length_c   1.000
_cell.angle_alpha   90.00
_cell.angle_beta   90.00
_cell.angle_gamma   90.00
#
_symmetry.space_group_name_H-M   'P 1'
#
loop_
_entity.id
_entity.type
_entity.pdbx_description
1 polymer ?
#
loop_
_entity_poly.entity_id
_entity_poly.type
_entity_poly.pdbx_seq_one_letter_code
_entity_poly.pdbx_strand_id
1 'polypeptide(L)'
;MRDTIALAIKDADRSFFNEDYVKQATAVIIALRKAGFEIVPTKASDGLVDFACDNLPFGRLKQQDFIKELYVLLVENSRKFP
;
A
#
# COMPACT_ATOMS: atom_id res chain seq x y z
N MET A 1 1.01 -14.28 0.61
CA MET A 1 -0.14 -13.33 0.60
C MET A 1 -1.43 -13.97 1.09
N ARG A 2 -1.92 -15.06 0.47
CA ARG A 2 -3.14 -15.76 0.96
C ARG A 2 -3.02 -16.19 2.42
N ASP A 3 -1.89 -16.75 2.81
CA ASP A 3 -1.64 -17.18 4.20
C ASP A 3 -1.59 -16.00 5.18
N THR A 4 -1.04 -14.86 4.76
CA THR A 4 -0.99 -13.62 5.56
C THR A 4 -2.39 -13.07 5.83
N ILE A 5 -3.27 -13.09 4.81
CA ILE A 5 -4.66 -12.63 4.94
C ILE A 5 -5.44 -13.58 5.84
N ALA A 6 -5.33 -14.89 5.60
CA ALA A 6 -6.03 -15.90 6.39
C ALA A 6 -5.62 -15.87 7.87
N LEU A 7 -4.33 -15.72 8.15
CA LEU A 7 -3.81 -15.60 9.51
C LEU A 7 -4.31 -14.32 10.18
N ALA A 8 -4.31 -13.18 9.48
CA ALA A 8 -4.80 -11.91 10.02
C ALA A 8 -6.29 -11.94 10.39
N ILE A 9 -7.11 -12.60 9.56
CA ILE A 9 -8.55 -12.79 9.85
C ILE A 9 -8.71 -13.69 11.08
N LYS A 10 -8.02 -14.85 11.11
CA LYS A 10 -8.06 -15.80 12.23
C LYS A 10 -7.65 -15.15 13.55
N ASP A 11 -6.61 -14.32 13.55
CA ASP A 11 -6.11 -13.66 14.76
C ASP A 11 -7.06 -12.56 15.28
N ALA A 12 -7.78 -11.91 14.36
CA ALA A 12 -8.77 -10.87 14.67
C ALA A 12 -10.10 -11.46 15.14
N ASP A 13 -10.47 -12.64 14.64
CA ASP A 13 -11.72 -13.35 14.92
C ASP A 13 -11.65 -14.10 16.27
N ARG A 14 -11.92 -13.36 17.35
CA ARG A 14 -11.86 -13.87 18.74
C ARG A 14 -13.24 -14.04 19.37
N SER A 15 -14.31 -13.70 18.66
CA SER A 15 -15.67 -13.64 19.20
C SER A 15 -16.54 -14.70 18.53
N PHE A 16 -16.88 -15.76 19.25
CA PHE A 16 -17.68 -16.89 18.74
C PHE A 16 -19.10 -16.54 18.25
N PHE A 17 -19.63 -15.36 18.61
CA PHE A 17 -21.04 -15.01 18.40
C PHE A 17 -21.27 -13.66 17.73
N ASN A 18 -20.23 -12.91 17.37
CA ASN A 18 -20.40 -11.60 16.73
C ASN A 18 -19.23 -11.29 15.81
N GLU A 19 -19.42 -11.58 14.52
CA GLU A 19 -18.41 -11.37 13.49
C GLU A 19 -18.27 -9.86 13.18
N ASP A 20 -17.06 -9.32 13.38
CA ASP A 20 -16.73 -7.93 13.11
C ASP A 20 -15.86 -7.83 11.85
N TYR A 21 -16.51 -7.65 10.71
CA TYR A 21 -15.84 -7.51 9.41
C TYR A 21 -14.94 -6.29 9.32
N VAL A 22 -15.25 -5.21 10.07
CA VAL A 22 -14.42 -4.00 10.08
C VAL A 22 -13.10 -4.28 10.79
N LYS A 23 -13.16 -4.97 11.92
CA LYS A 23 -11.97 -5.42 12.66
C LYS A 23 -11.12 -6.38 11.85
N GLN A 24 -11.74 -7.37 11.19
CA GLN A 24 -11.03 -8.32 10.33
C GLN A 24 -10.36 -7.60 9.15
N ALA A 25 -11.09 -6.73 8.43
CA ALA A 25 -10.54 -5.97 7.30
C ALA A 25 -9.37 -5.07 7.74
N THR A 26 -9.51 -4.39 8.88
CA THR A 26 -8.44 -3.56 9.45
C THR A 26 -7.21 -4.40 9.79
N ALA A 27 -7.39 -5.58 10.39
CA ALA A 27 -6.30 -6.49 10.71
C ALA A 27 -5.56 -6.97 9.45
N VAL A 28 -6.30 -7.28 8.37
CA VAL A 28 -5.72 -7.65 7.07
C VAL A 28 -4.87 -6.52 6.49
N ILE A 29 -5.38 -5.28 6.48
CA ILE A 29 -4.63 -4.12 5.96
C ILE A 29 -3.33 -3.92 6.75
N ILE A 30 -3.39 -4.05 8.09
CA ILE A 30 -2.20 -3.94 8.95
C ILE A 30 -1.20 -5.06 8.66
N ALA A 31 -1.67 -6.31 8.51
CA ALA A 31 -0.81 -7.46 8.24
C ALA A 31 -0.12 -7.35 6.87
N LEU A 32 -0.83 -6.90 5.84
CA LEU A 32 -0.27 -6.65 4.50
C LEU A 32 0.84 -5.59 4.57
N ARG A 33 0.62 -4.48 5.29
CA ARG A 33 1.63 -3.44 5.52
C ARG A 33 2.86 -3.96 6.24
N LYS A 34 2.68 -4.75 7.30
CA LYS A 34 3.80 -5.38 8.02
C LYS A 34 4.62 -6.32 7.13
N ALA A 35 3.99 -6.92 6.13
CA ALA A 35 4.65 -7.79 5.16
C ALA A 35 5.25 -7.04 3.95
N GLY A 36 5.23 -5.69 3.95
CA GLY A 36 5.82 -4.86 2.90
C GLY A 36 4.90 -4.57 1.71
N PHE A 37 3.59 -4.82 1.83
CA PHE A 37 2.60 -4.49 0.81
C PHE A 37 1.83 -3.22 1.19
N GLU A 38 1.48 -2.38 0.21
CA GLU A 38 0.58 -1.25 0.39
C GLU A 38 -0.63 -1.39 -0.55
N ILE A 39 -1.77 -0.88 -0.11
CA ILE A 39 -2.99 -0.84 -0.92
C ILE A 39 -3.05 0.53 -1.60
N VAL A 40 -2.98 0.51 -2.92
CA VAL A 40 -2.98 1.73 -3.75
C VAL A 40 -4.12 1.68 -4.76
N PRO A 41 -4.69 2.84 -5.15
CA PRO A 41 -5.62 2.91 -6.27
C PRO A 41 -5.02 2.34 -7.55
N THR A 42 -5.85 1.79 -8.43
CA THR A 42 -5.38 1.24 -9.72
C THR A 42 -4.89 2.31 -10.69
N LYS A 43 -5.24 3.58 -10.44
CA LYS A 43 -4.80 4.75 -11.20
C LYS A 43 -4.29 5.81 -10.22
N ALA A 44 -3.14 6.40 -10.53
CA ALA A 44 -2.66 7.56 -9.80
C ALA A 44 -3.62 8.74 -10.00
N SER A 45 -3.88 9.50 -8.94
CA SER A 45 -4.58 10.79 -9.03
C SER A 45 -3.67 11.84 -9.66
N ASP A 46 -4.25 12.87 -10.27
CA ASP A 46 -3.47 13.96 -10.90
C ASP A 46 -2.53 14.63 -9.88
N GLY A 47 -3.01 14.84 -8.65
CA GLY A 47 -2.18 15.41 -7.57
C GLY A 47 -0.99 14.54 -7.16
N LEU A 48 -1.12 13.20 -7.23
CA LEU A 48 0.02 12.30 -7.01
C LEU A 48 1.05 12.40 -8.13
N VAL A 49 0.58 12.55 -9.37
CA VAL A 49 1.44 12.70 -10.54
C VAL A 49 2.19 14.03 -10.48
N ASP A 50 1.51 15.12 -10.16
CA ASP A 50 2.12 16.44 -10.00
C ASP A 50 3.18 16.42 -8.89
N PHE A 51 2.85 15.83 -7.73
CA PHE A 51 3.81 15.65 -6.64
C PHE A 51 5.03 14.82 -7.08
N ALA A 52 4.81 13.74 -7.84
CA ALA A 52 5.90 12.91 -8.34
C ALA A 52 6.79 13.69 -9.31
N CYS A 53 6.22 14.49 -10.22
CA CYS A 53 6.97 15.35 -11.14
C CYS A 53 7.89 16.34 -10.41
N ASP A 54 7.42 16.92 -9.31
CA ASP A 54 8.18 17.91 -8.54
C ASP A 54 9.30 17.26 -7.68
N ASN A 55 9.13 16.01 -7.27
CA ASN A 55 10.02 15.31 -6.34
C ASN A 55 10.86 14.21 -7.00
N LEU A 56 10.69 14.00 -8.30
CA LEU A 56 11.46 13.04 -9.07
C LEU A 56 12.95 13.43 -9.06
N PRO A 57 13.86 12.50 -8.78
CA PRO A 57 15.29 12.78 -8.81
C PRO A 57 15.73 13.17 -10.22
N PHE A 58 16.21 14.40 -10.36
CA PHE A 58 16.74 14.93 -11.62
C PHE A 58 18.20 14.47 -11.81
N GLY A 59 18.52 13.87 -12.97
CA GLY A 59 19.90 13.51 -13.34
C GLY A 59 20.03 12.35 -14.32
N ARG A 60 21.28 11.93 -14.62
CA ARG A 60 21.55 10.69 -15.38
C ARG A 60 21.41 9.48 -14.48
N LEU A 61 20.18 9.05 -14.24
CA LEU A 61 19.91 7.71 -13.73
C LEU A 61 19.86 6.71 -14.89
N LYS A 62 20.26 5.46 -14.62
CA LYS A 62 19.90 4.38 -15.54
C LYS A 62 18.39 4.24 -15.51
N GLN A 63 17.80 3.90 -16.65
CA GLN A 63 16.33 3.74 -16.77
C GLN A 63 15.74 2.81 -15.71
N GLN A 64 16.46 1.73 -15.35
CA GLN A 64 16.03 0.77 -14.32
C GLN A 64 15.95 1.38 -12.93
N ASP A 65 16.88 2.28 -12.60
CA ASP A 65 16.94 2.92 -11.27
C ASP A 65 15.86 4.00 -11.17
N PHE A 66 15.66 4.77 -12.24
CA PHE A 66 14.56 5.74 -12.34
C PHE A 66 13.18 5.09 -12.13
N ILE A 67 12.90 3.96 -12.78
CA ILE A 67 11.60 3.28 -12.64
C ILE A 67 11.38 2.80 -11.20
N LYS A 68 12.41 2.29 -10.52
CA LYS A 68 12.31 1.84 -9.12
C LYS A 68 12.03 3.01 -8.19
N GLU A 69 12.74 4.12 -8.35
CA GLU A 69 12.55 5.32 -7.52
C GLU A 69 11.18 5.95 -7.74
N LEU A 70 10.73 6.05 -9.00
CA LEU A 70 9.39 6.51 -9.32
C LEU A 70 8.32 5.61 -8.69
N TYR A 71 8.48 4.28 -8.77
CA TYR A 71 7.54 3.35 -8.15
C TYR A 71 7.45 3.55 -6.63
N VAL A 72 8.60 3.67 -5.94
CA VAL A 72 8.64 3.93 -4.50
C VAL A 72 7.95 5.26 -4.18
N LEU A 73 8.29 6.33 -4.90
CA LEU A 73 7.72 7.67 -4.70
C LEU A 73 6.19 7.67 -4.82
N LEU A 74 5.65 7.00 -5.84
CA LEU A 74 4.21 6.89 -6.07
C LEU A 74 3.51 6.06 -4.99
N VAL A 75 4.06 4.88 -4.64
CA VAL A 75 3.44 3.98 -3.67
C VAL A 75 3.43 4.60 -2.27
N GLU A 76 4.54 5.19 -1.83
CA GLU A 76 4.64 5.81 -0.50
C GLU A 76 3.72 7.02 -0.33
N ASN A 77 3.44 7.75 -1.40
CA ASN A 77 2.62 8.98 -1.35
C ASN A 77 1.17 8.78 -1.80
N SER A 78 0.82 7.59 -2.29
CA SER A 78 -0.55 7.22 -2.71
C SER A 78 -1.63 7.53 -1.67
N ARG A 79 -1.33 7.39 -0.38
CA ARG A 79 -2.28 7.66 0.71
C ARG A 79 -2.51 9.14 0.97
N LYS A 80 -1.57 10.00 0.59
CA LYS A 80 -1.71 11.46 0.72
C LYS A 80 -2.54 12.03 -0.44
N PHE A 81 -2.55 11.32 -1.57
CA PHE A 81 -3.21 11.71 -2.80
C PHE A 81 -4.09 10.56 -3.32
N PRO A 82 -5.20 10.24 -2.61
CA PRO A 82 -6.06 9.11 -2.96
C PRO A 82 -6.70 9.23 -4.35
#